data_AF-A0A1C6AJQ6-F1
#
_entry.id   AF-A0A1C6AJQ6-F1
#
_cell.length_a   1.000
_cell.length_b   1.000
_cell.length_c   1.000
_cell.angle_alpha   90.00
_cell.angle_beta   90.00
_cell.angle_gamma   90.00
#
_symmetry.space_group_name_H-M   'P 1'
#
loop_
_entity.id
_entity.type
_entity.pdbx_description
1 polymer ?
#
loop_
_entity_poly.entity_id
_entity_poly.type
_entity_poly.pdbx_seq_one_letter_code
_entity_poly.pdbx_strand_id
1 'polypeptide(L)'
;MMEHGVPLSEIPDKQFLNIQVNNPDFILRGLEQCSIAYHAKINDHKMLIAFIEKDRDRVSDIIERSNRLSVNAEFHERVEQLRSGENQSEAVQALLPEIAAVLHVSVSSLERKPPDLQFGLALTYTSLCFSDDLTIKQALQEEIQLNHEANTEIKELLEKRTNDIQPLNKTEKLRQQQEDDQKKKEAYVSRDVLKRNAQKVQAEKSNEYVQRSEKEYTEHLERTKKPY
;
A
#
# COMPACT_ATOMS: atom_id res chain seq x y z
N MET A 1 -36.92 34.94 2.37
CA MET A 1 -35.79 35.04 3.31
C MET A 1 -35.57 33.66 3.89
N MET A 2 -34.38 33.08 3.67
CA MET A 2 -34.01 31.77 4.23
C MET A 2 -33.05 31.98 5.40
N GLU A 3 -33.22 31.17 6.45
CA GLU A 3 -32.37 31.20 7.65
C GLU A 3 -31.58 29.89 7.74
N HIS A 4 -30.31 29.98 8.11
CA HIS A 4 -29.37 28.85 8.22
C HIS A 4 -28.60 28.91 9.54
N GLY A 5 -28.09 27.75 9.97
CA GLY A 5 -27.29 27.61 11.18
C GLY A 5 -28.11 27.43 12.45
N VAL A 6 -27.55 27.83 13.59
CA VAL A 6 -28.17 27.68 14.91
C VAL A 6 -29.08 28.85 15.27
N PRO A 7 -30.00 28.70 16.24
CA PRO A 7 -30.76 29.82 16.78
C PRO A 7 -29.85 30.94 17.33
N LEU A 8 -30.24 32.21 17.14
CA LEU A 8 -29.50 33.39 17.64
C LEU A 8 -29.30 33.41 19.17
N SER A 9 -30.12 32.67 19.92
CA SER A 9 -29.99 32.49 21.37
C SER A 9 -28.79 31.62 21.75
N GLU A 10 -28.32 30.75 20.86
CA GLU A 10 -27.23 29.81 21.12
C GLU A 10 -25.84 30.41 20.80
N ILE A 11 -25.81 31.62 20.24
CA ILE A 11 -24.57 32.32 19.91
C ILE A 11 -24.28 33.37 21.00
N PRO A 12 -23.39 33.09 21.96
CA PRO A 12 -22.93 34.06 22.94
C PRO A 12 -22.06 35.12 22.28
N ASP A 13 -22.03 36.33 22.85
CA ASP A 13 -21.17 37.44 22.40
C ASP A 13 -21.20 37.64 20.86
N LYS A 14 -22.42 37.55 20.32
CA LYS A 14 -22.65 37.55 18.87
C LYS A 14 -22.30 38.88 18.22
N GLN A 15 -21.45 38.80 17.21
CA GLN A 15 -21.18 39.86 16.25
C GLN A 15 -22.10 39.69 15.04
N PHE A 16 -22.46 40.80 14.40
CA PHE A 16 -23.28 40.78 13.18
C PHE A 16 -22.50 41.37 12.03
N LEU A 17 -22.51 40.68 10.90
CA LEU A 17 -21.84 41.11 9.68
C LEU A 17 -22.83 41.05 8.52
N ASN A 18 -22.97 42.17 7.81
CA ASN A 18 -23.80 42.26 6.61
C ASN A 18 -22.89 42.35 5.39
N ILE A 19 -23.01 41.40 4.48
CA ILE A 19 -22.15 41.26 3.31
C ILE A 19 -22.97 41.12 2.03
N GLN A 20 -22.39 41.57 0.93
CA GLN A 20 -22.86 41.25 -0.41
C GLN A 20 -22.18 39.96 -0.85
N VAL A 21 -22.96 39.03 -1.38
CA VAL A 21 -22.51 37.68 -1.70
C VAL A 21 -23.01 37.27 -3.08
N ASN A 22 -22.10 36.75 -3.91
CA ASN A 22 -22.45 36.20 -5.22
C ASN A 22 -23.08 34.81 -5.06
N ASN A 23 -22.48 33.99 -4.20
CA ASN A 23 -22.95 32.64 -3.89
C ASN A 23 -22.93 32.42 -2.36
N PRO A 24 -24.08 32.56 -1.68
CA PRO A 24 -24.20 32.33 -0.24
C PRO A 24 -23.79 30.91 0.19
N ASP A 25 -24.01 29.91 -0.66
CA ASP A 25 -23.78 28.50 -0.34
C ASP A 25 -22.29 28.22 -0.08
N PHE A 26 -21.39 28.94 -0.74
CA PHE A 26 -19.94 28.78 -0.53
C PHE A 26 -19.53 29.25 0.86
N ILE A 27 -20.10 30.35 1.33
CA ILE A 27 -19.83 30.86 2.68
C ILE A 27 -20.43 29.92 3.73
N LEU A 28 -21.67 29.47 3.52
CA LEU A 28 -22.31 28.50 4.42
C LEU A 28 -21.47 27.22 4.56
N ARG A 29 -21.01 26.65 3.43
CA ARG A 29 -20.12 25.48 3.44
C ARG A 29 -18.83 25.75 4.19
N GLY A 30 -18.19 26.90 3.98
CA GLY A 30 -16.97 27.26 4.71
C GLY A 30 -17.18 27.32 6.22
N LEU A 31 -18.29 27.93 6.67
CA LEU A 31 -18.65 28.01 8.09
C LEU A 31 -18.89 26.61 8.69
N GLU A 32 -19.57 25.73 7.95
CA GLU A 32 -19.83 24.34 8.35
C GLU A 32 -18.55 23.52 8.45
N GLN A 33 -17.67 23.61 7.44
CA GLN A 33 -16.38 22.90 7.41
C GLN A 33 -15.48 23.32 8.59
N CYS A 34 -15.52 24.60 8.95
CA CYS A 34 -14.76 25.17 10.05
C CYS A 34 -15.39 24.92 11.43
N SER A 35 -16.55 24.25 11.48
CA SER A 35 -17.36 24.01 12.69
C SER A 35 -17.66 25.31 13.47
N ILE A 36 -17.90 26.40 12.76
CA ILE A 36 -18.21 27.70 13.36
C ILE A 36 -19.70 27.74 13.68
N ALA A 37 -20.05 28.11 14.91
CA ALA A 37 -21.45 28.36 15.27
C ALA A 37 -21.91 29.69 14.66
N TYR A 38 -22.85 29.61 13.72
CA TYR A 38 -23.36 30.77 13.00
C TYR A 38 -24.88 30.79 12.92
N HIS A 39 -25.44 31.97 12.71
CA HIS A 39 -26.82 32.17 12.27
C HIS A 39 -26.80 33.09 11.06
N ALA A 40 -27.32 32.65 9.92
CA ALA A 40 -27.32 33.42 8.70
C ALA A 40 -28.74 33.68 8.19
N LYS A 41 -28.99 34.90 7.71
CA LYS A 41 -30.20 35.27 6.97
C LYS A 41 -29.81 35.74 5.59
N ILE A 42 -30.38 35.10 4.58
CA ILE A 42 -30.08 35.39 3.18
C ILE A 42 -31.29 36.09 2.55
N ASN A 43 -31.00 37.21 1.88
CA ASN A 43 -31.95 38.00 1.12
C ASN A 43 -31.32 38.42 -0.21
N ASP A 44 -31.66 37.72 -1.29
CA ASP A 44 -31.08 37.86 -2.62
C ASP A 44 -29.54 37.81 -2.57
N HIS A 45 -28.87 38.93 -2.82
CA HIS A 45 -27.41 39.04 -2.87
C HIS A 45 -26.82 39.54 -1.55
N LYS A 46 -27.64 39.68 -0.50
CA LYS A 46 -27.21 40.10 0.83
C LYS A 46 -27.33 38.95 1.81
N MET A 47 -26.31 38.81 2.64
CA MET A 47 -26.27 37.84 3.72
C MET A 47 -25.92 38.56 5.01
N LEU A 48 -26.78 38.39 6.02
CA LEU A 48 -26.50 38.79 7.40
C LEU A 48 -26.02 37.55 8.15
N ILE A 49 -24.84 37.60 8.74
CA ILE A 49 -24.26 36.50 9.51
C ILE A 49 -24.07 36.97 10.95
N ALA A 50 -24.51 36.15 11.89
CA ALA A 50 -24.18 36.28 13.30
C ALA A 50 -23.26 35.14 13.74
N PHE A 51 -22.20 35.46 14.47
CA PHE A 51 -21.18 34.50 14.92
C PHE A 51 -20.50 35.03 16.19
N ILE A 52 -19.75 34.18 16.89
CA ILE A 52 -19.05 34.56 18.13
C ILE A 52 -17.85 35.45 17.79
N GLU A 53 -17.60 36.52 18.56
CA GLU A 53 -16.48 37.46 18.33
C GLU A 53 -15.11 36.78 18.14
N LYS A 54 -14.86 35.68 18.86
CA LYS A 54 -13.62 34.90 18.75
C LYS A 54 -13.35 34.37 17.34
N ASP A 55 -14.39 34.06 16.56
CA ASP A 55 -14.27 33.49 15.21
C ASP A 55 -14.20 34.57 14.12
N ARG A 56 -14.14 35.86 14.49
CA ARG A 56 -14.17 36.99 13.53
C ARG A 56 -13.17 36.85 12.39
N ASP A 57 -11.91 36.58 12.71
CA ASP A 57 -10.86 36.50 11.68
C ASP A 57 -11.10 35.30 10.75
N ARG A 58 -11.51 34.16 11.32
CA ARG A 58 -11.85 32.95 10.53
C ARG A 58 -13.03 33.17 9.59
N VAL A 59 -14.08 33.85 10.09
CA VAL A 59 -15.25 34.20 9.27
C VAL A 59 -14.85 35.16 8.15
N SER A 60 -13.97 36.12 8.43
CA SER A 60 -13.43 37.03 7.40
C SER A 60 -12.70 36.28 6.29
N ASP A 61 -11.81 35.35 6.67
CA ASP A 61 -11.05 34.53 5.72
C ASP A 61 -11.98 33.67 4.85
N ILE A 62 -13.00 33.04 5.44
CA ILE A 62 -14.01 32.24 4.73
C ILE A 62 -14.74 33.11 3.70
N ILE A 63 -15.15 34.32 4.08
CA ILE A 63 -15.88 35.22 3.18
C ILE A 63 -15.00 35.67 2.02
N GLU A 64 -13.77 36.11 2.30
CA GLU A 64 -12.82 36.54 1.26
C GLU A 64 -12.53 35.41 0.27
N ARG A 65 -12.22 34.21 0.79
CA ARG A 65 -11.93 33.04 -0.02
C ARG A 65 -13.13 32.59 -0.83
N SER A 66 -14.33 32.54 -0.24
CA SER A 66 -15.56 32.17 -0.94
C SER A 66 -15.87 33.11 -2.09
N ASN A 67 -15.70 34.42 -1.87
CA ASN A 67 -15.90 35.42 -2.93
C ASN A 67 -14.87 35.30 -4.04
N ARG A 68 -13.59 35.08 -3.70
CA ARG A 68 -12.51 34.85 -4.67
C ARG A 68 -12.78 33.62 -5.53
N LEU A 69 -13.16 32.50 -4.91
CA LEU A 69 -13.40 31.24 -5.60
C LEU A 69 -14.70 31.25 -6.41
N SER A 70 -15.71 31.98 -5.97
CA SER A 70 -17.01 32.05 -6.66
C SER A 70 -16.95 32.49 -8.12
N VAL A 71 -15.90 33.21 -8.50
CA VAL A 71 -15.71 33.73 -9.86
C VAL A 71 -14.53 33.06 -10.57
N ASN A 72 -13.86 32.11 -9.93
CA ASN A 72 -12.67 31.47 -10.47
C ASN A 72 -13.04 30.24 -11.31
N ALA A 73 -13.28 30.48 -12.60
CA ALA A 73 -13.65 29.42 -13.56
C ALA A 73 -12.56 28.34 -13.69
N GLU A 74 -11.29 28.72 -13.70
CA GLU A 74 -10.17 27.78 -13.80
C GLU A 74 -10.12 26.83 -12.61
N PHE A 75 -10.37 27.34 -11.40
CA PHE A 75 -10.45 26.50 -10.21
C PHE A 75 -11.60 25.50 -10.31
N HIS A 76 -12.79 25.95 -10.74
CA HIS A 76 -13.94 25.07 -10.92
C HIS A 76 -13.69 23.98 -11.96
N GLU A 77 -13.01 24.31 -13.06
CA GLU A 77 -12.60 23.33 -14.07
C GLU A 77 -11.67 22.26 -13.47
N ARG A 78 -10.65 22.66 -12.69
CA ARG A 78 -9.74 21.72 -12.01
C ARG A 78 -10.49 20.81 -11.03
N VAL A 79 -11.47 21.34 -10.30
CA VAL A 79 -12.31 20.55 -9.38
C VAL A 79 -13.14 19.51 -10.14
N GLU A 80 -13.73 19.88 -11.27
CA GLU A 80 -14.51 18.94 -12.08
C GLU A 80 -13.62 17.89 -12.76
N GLN A 81 -12.42 18.25 -13.23
CA GLN A 81 -11.42 17.30 -13.75
C GLN A 81 -11.01 16.26 -12.69
N LEU A 82 -10.77 16.70 -11.44
CA LEU A 82 -10.49 15.78 -10.33
C LEU A 82 -11.65 14.82 -10.08
N ARG A 83 -12.90 15.31 -10.13
CA ARG A 83 -14.11 14.52 -9.87
C ARG A 83 -14.45 13.55 -11.02
N SER A 84 -14.29 13.98 -12.27
CA SER A 84 -14.66 13.20 -13.45
C SER A 84 -13.67 12.07 -13.75
N GLY A 85 -12.43 12.20 -13.30
CA GLY A 85 -11.36 11.28 -13.66
C GLY A 85 -10.59 11.68 -14.91
N GLU A 86 -11.02 12.73 -15.62
CA GLU A 86 -10.37 13.22 -16.83
C GLU A 86 -9.27 14.23 -16.48
N ASN A 87 -8.09 14.08 -17.09
CA ASN A 87 -6.94 14.98 -16.89
C ASN A 87 -6.55 15.19 -15.41
N GLN A 88 -6.82 14.22 -14.53
CA GLN A 88 -6.53 14.32 -13.09
C GLN A 88 -5.08 14.72 -12.80
N SER A 89 -4.12 14.15 -13.52
CA SER A 89 -2.71 14.50 -13.32
C SER A 89 -2.44 15.98 -13.58
N GLU A 90 -3.06 16.57 -14.60
CA GLU A 90 -2.90 17.99 -14.94
C GLU A 90 -3.58 18.87 -13.88
N ALA A 91 -4.81 18.50 -13.48
CA ALA A 91 -5.53 19.20 -12.42
C ALA A 91 -4.76 19.19 -11.08
N VAL A 92 -4.16 18.05 -10.70
CA VAL A 92 -3.30 17.95 -9.51
C VAL A 92 -2.11 18.89 -9.63
N GLN A 93 -1.36 18.84 -10.74
CA GLN A 93 -0.18 19.71 -10.92
C GLN A 93 -0.55 21.20 -10.87
N ALA A 94 -1.69 21.58 -11.44
CA ALA A 94 -2.18 22.96 -11.41
C ALA A 94 -2.57 23.45 -10.01
N LEU A 95 -2.96 22.54 -9.10
CA LEU A 95 -3.35 22.86 -7.71
C LEU A 95 -2.16 22.86 -6.73
N LEU A 96 -1.05 22.18 -7.06
CA LEU A 96 0.12 22.13 -6.19
C LEU A 96 0.67 23.50 -5.77
N PRO A 97 0.71 24.55 -6.62
CA PRO A 97 1.15 25.88 -6.21
C PRO A 97 0.28 26.49 -5.10
N GLU A 98 -1.04 26.34 -5.18
CA GLU A 98 -1.98 26.85 -4.17
C GLU A 98 -1.84 26.07 -2.86
N ILE A 99 -1.71 24.75 -2.94
CA ILE A 99 -1.47 23.87 -1.78
C ILE A 99 -0.14 24.20 -1.09
N ALA A 100 0.91 24.41 -1.87
CA ALA A 100 2.24 24.77 -1.37
C ALA A 100 2.22 26.11 -0.62
N ALA A 101 1.46 27.09 -1.11
CA ALA A 101 1.28 28.38 -0.45
C ALA A 101 0.61 28.24 0.92
N VAL A 102 -0.47 27.44 1.02
CA VAL A 102 -1.17 27.17 2.29
C VAL A 102 -0.27 26.44 3.30
N LEU A 103 0.51 25.46 2.83
CA LEU A 103 1.43 24.71 3.69
C LEU A 103 2.72 25.46 4.02
N HIS A 104 2.99 26.60 3.36
CA HIS A 104 4.27 27.32 3.39
C HIS A 104 5.48 26.44 3.05
N VAL A 105 5.35 25.62 1.99
CA VAL A 105 6.43 24.79 1.46
C VAL A 105 6.70 25.15 -0.01
N SER A 106 7.80 24.65 -0.58
CA SER A 106 8.03 24.81 -2.01
C SER A 106 7.16 23.85 -2.83
N VAL A 107 6.74 24.28 -4.02
CA VAL A 107 6.02 23.41 -4.99
C VAL A 107 6.82 22.14 -5.27
N SER A 108 8.13 22.28 -5.48
CA SER A 108 9.05 21.15 -5.69
C SER A 108 9.11 20.15 -4.53
N SER A 109 8.74 20.55 -3.31
CA SER A 109 8.63 19.64 -2.18
C SER A 109 7.42 18.72 -2.31
N LEU A 110 6.32 19.24 -2.85
CA LEU A 110 5.10 18.48 -3.13
C LEU A 110 5.24 17.62 -4.40
N GLU A 111 5.88 18.13 -5.46
CA GLU A 111 6.12 17.38 -6.70
C GLU A 111 6.96 16.12 -6.48
N ARG A 112 7.86 16.12 -5.48
CA ARG A 112 8.66 14.95 -5.11
C ARG A 112 7.89 13.91 -4.30
N LYS A 113 6.67 14.20 -3.84
CA LYS A 113 5.83 13.24 -3.11
C LYS A 113 5.29 12.18 -4.07
N PRO A 114 4.90 10.99 -3.58
CA PRO A 114 4.23 9.99 -4.40
C PRO A 114 2.98 10.57 -5.09
N PRO A 115 2.65 10.16 -6.34
CA PRO A 115 1.46 10.65 -7.05
C PRO A 115 0.16 10.51 -6.26
N ASP A 116 -0.01 9.39 -5.54
CA ASP A 116 -1.20 9.15 -4.71
C ASP A 116 -1.35 10.19 -3.59
N LEU A 117 -0.24 10.58 -2.95
CA LEU A 117 -0.26 11.64 -1.94
C LEU A 117 -0.52 13.01 -2.58
N GLN A 118 0.04 13.31 -3.76
CA GLN A 118 -0.27 14.55 -4.47
C GLN A 118 -1.77 14.64 -4.81
N PHE A 119 -2.36 13.53 -5.24
CA PHE A 119 -3.78 13.43 -5.52
C PHE A 119 -4.63 13.58 -4.25
N GLY A 120 -4.26 12.91 -3.15
CA GLY A 120 -4.92 13.06 -1.85
C GLY A 120 -4.91 14.50 -1.36
N LEU A 121 -3.78 15.20 -1.48
CA LEU A 121 -3.68 16.63 -1.15
C LEU A 121 -4.59 17.50 -2.02
N ALA A 122 -4.69 17.22 -3.33
CA ALA A 122 -5.57 17.95 -4.23
C ALA A 122 -7.06 17.73 -3.89
N LEU A 123 -7.45 16.50 -3.54
CA LEU A 123 -8.80 16.19 -3.10
C LEU A 123 -9.15 16.88 -1.77
N THR A 124 -8.24 16.82 -0.79
CA THR A 124 -8.44 17.46 0.51
C THR A 124 -8.54 18.98 0.36
N TYR A 125 -7.66 19.59 -0.44
CA TYR A 125 -7.68 21.01 -0.72
C TYR A 125 -8.99 21.46 -1.39
N THR A 126 -9.42 20.76 -2.44
CA THR A 126 -10.66 21.12 -3.15
C THR A 126 -11.91 20.88 -2.32
N SER A 127 -11.90 19.86 -1.46
CA SER A 127 -13.01 19.59 -0.53
C SER A 127 -13.15 20.68 0.52
N LEU A 128 -12.05 21.24 1.02
CA LEU A 128 -12.03 22.27 2.07
C LEU A 128 -11.80 23.68 1.52
N CYS A 129 -11.93 23.90 0.22
CA CYS A 129 -11.54 25.16 -0.42
C CYS A 129 -12.30 26.41 0.05
N PHE A 130 -13.41 26.26 0.77
CA PHE A 130 -14.15 27.38 1.36
C PHE A 130 -13.84 27.61 2.84
N SER A 131 -12.99 26.78 3.44
CA SER A 131 -12.57 26.88 4.83
C SER A 131 -11.51 27.95 5.07
N ASP A 132 -11.31 28.31 6.35
CA ASP A 132 -10.21 29.17 6.79
C ASP A 132 -8.83 28.51 6.59
N ASP A 133 -7.77 29.33 6.51
CA ASP A 133 -6.40 28.87 6.22
C ASP A 133 -5.89 27.83 7.20
N LEU A 134 -6.21 28.01 8.49
CA LEU A 134 -5.76 27.10 9.54
C LEU A 134 -6.40 25.72 9.35
N THR A 135 -7.70 25.68 9.08
CA THR A 135 -8.46 24.44 8.84
C THR A 135 -7.90 23.68 7.63
N ILE A 136 -7.69 24.37 6.50
CA ILE A 136 -7.13 23.73 5.29
C ILE A 136 -5.72 23.21 5.57
N LYS A 137 -4.87 24.04 6.19
CA LYS A 137 -3.49 23.66 6.51
C LYS A 137 -3.40 22.44 7.42
N GLN A 138 -4.24 22.38 8.45
CA GLN A 138 -4.29 21.24 9.38
C GLN A 138 -4.68 19.95 8.66
N ALA A 139 -5.73 19.98 7.84
CA ALA A 139 -6.17 18.81 7.09
C ALA A 139 -5.11 18.31 6.09
N LEU A 140 -4.44 19.24 5.39
CA LEU A 140 -3.34 18.88 4.49
C LEU A 140 -2.12 18.30 5.23
N GLN A 141 -1.81 18.80 6.43
CA GLN A 141 -0.76 18.25 7.27
C GLN A 141 -1.10 16.86 7.79
N GLU A 142 -2.35 16.63 8.18
CA GLU A 142 -2.88 15.33 8.59
C GLU A 142 -2.77 14.30 7.45
N GLU A 143 -3.15 14.67 6.22
CA GLU A 143 -2.99 13.81 5.03
C GLU A 143 -1.54 13.35 4.84
N ILE A 144 -0.58 14.27 4.97
CA ILE A 144 0.85 13.96 4.87
C ILE A 144 1.29 12.99 5.98
N GLN A 145 0.79 13.22 7.20
CA GLN A 145 1.13 12.42 8.37
C GLN A 145 0.56 11.00 8.26
N LEU A 146 -0.71 10.85 7.91
CA LEU A 146 -1.37 9.56 7.68
C LEU A 146 -0.65 8.76 6.60
N ASN A 147 -0.25 9.40 5.51
CA ASN A 147 0.54 8.73 4.48
C ASN A 147 1.91 8.30 5.00
N HIS A 148 2.56 9.07 5.88
CA HIS A 148 3.83 8.65 6.48
C HIS A 148 3.67 7.44 7.39
N GLU A 149 2.62 7.43 8.22
CA GLU A 149 2.27 6.32 9.12
C GLU A 149 1.95 5.05 8.34
N ALA A 150 1.10 5.15 7.32
CA ALA A 150 0.74 4.03 6.45
C ALA A 150 1.98 3.42 5.77
N ASN A 151 2.88 4.24 5.23
CA ASN A 151 4.11 3.75 4.61
C ASN A 151 5.05 3.08 5.63
N THR A 152 5.07 3.56 6.87
CA THR A 152 5.86 2.95 7.94
C THR A 152 5.29 1.59 8.33
N GLU A 153 3.98 1.48 8.50
CA GLU A 153 3.30 0.21 8.78
C GLU A 153 3.49 -0.81 7.66
N ILE A 154 3.35 -0.39 6.40
CA ILE A 154 3.62 -1.25 5.23
C ILE A 154 5.05 -1.78 5.28
N LYS A 155 6.03 -0.93 5.57
CA LYS A 155 7.43 -1.34 5.67
C LYS A 155 7.65 -2.37 6.79
N GLU A 156 7.08 -2.14 7.97
CA GLU A 156 7.17 -3.09 9.09
C GLU A 156 6.53 -4.44 8.76
N LEU A 157 5.37 -4.44 8.09
CA LEU A 157 4.70 -5.67 7.66
C LEU A 157 5.52 -6.44 6.63
N LEU A 158 6.19 -5.75 5.71
CA LEU A 158 7.09 -6.37 4.73
C LEU A 158 8.34 -6.96 5.39
N GLU A 159 8.91 -6.27 6.38
CA GLU A 159 10.06 -6.78 7.15
C GLU A 159 9.69 -8.02 7.96
N LYS A 160 8.54 -8.02 8.66
CA LYS A 160 8.03 -9.20 9.38
C LYS A 160 7.82 -10.39 8.43
N ARG A 161 7.14 -10.19 7.30
CA ARG A 161 6.94 -11.24 6.28
C ARG A 161 8.27 -11.80 5.78
N THR A 162 9.26 -10.94 5.55
CA THR A 162 10.59 -11.38 5.07
C THR A 162 11.32 -12.21 6.11
N ASN A 163 11.24 -11.82 7.39
CA ASN A 163 11.82 -12.55 8.51
C ASN A 163 11.14 -13.90 8.75
N ASP A 164 9.83 -14.03 8.50
CA ASP A 164 9.10 -15.29 8.62
C ASP A 164 9.41 -16.29 7.48
N ILE A 165 9.80 -15.79 6.30
CA ILE A 165 10.16 -16.63 5.13
C ILE A 165 11.60 -17.16 5.24
N GLN A 166 12.52 -16.40 5.84
CA GLN A 166 13.92 -16.81 6.07
C GLN A 166 14.09 -18.17 6.79
N PRO A 167 13.38 -18.50 7.90
CA PRO A 167 13.49 -19.80 8.57
C PRO A 167 12.93 -20.96 7.73
N LEU A 168 11.94 -20.71 6.87
CA LEU A 168 11.38 -21.75 5.98
C LEU A 168 12.43 -22.23 4.96
N ASN A 169 13.12 -21.28 4.30
CA ASN A 169 14.18 -21.57 3.34
C ASN A 169 15.38 -22.30 3.98
N LYS A 170 15.69 -22.04 5.25
CA LYS A 170 16.76 -22.73 5.97
C LYS A 170 16.38 -24.18 6.29
N THR A 171 15.12 -24.40 6.65
CA THR A 171 14.59 -25.73 7.00
C THR A 171 14.48 -26.63 5.76
N GLU A 172 14.07 -26.07 4.62
CA GLU A 172 14.02 -26.78 3.33
C GLU A 172 15.42 -27.17 2.83
N LYS A 173 16.41 -26.27 2.92
CA LYS A 173 17.80 -26.59 2.58
C LYS A 173 18.40 -27.69 3.46
N LEU A 174 18.09 -27.70 4.75
CA LEU A 174 18.49 -28.76 5.69
C LEU A 174 17.85 -30.11 5.33
N ARG A 175 16.56 -30.13 4.95
CA ARG A 175 15.88 -31.34 4.46
C ARG A 175 16.49 -31.87 3.17
N GLN A 176 16.73 -31.01 2.18
CA GLN A 176 17.33 -31.41 0.91
C GLN A 176 18.72 -32.03 1.11
N GLN A 177 19.53 -31.44 2.01
CA GLN A 177 20.86 -31.94 2.32
C GLN A 177 20.82 -33.31 3.00
N GLN A 178 19.84 -33.55 3.89
CA GLN A 178 19.63 -34.86 4.51
C GLN A 178 19.19 -35.92 3.48
N GLU A 179 18.32 -35.58 2.54
CA GLU A 179 17.88 -36.49 1.47
C GLU A 179 19.03 -36.87 0.52
N ASP A 180 19.89 -35.92 0.16
CA ASP A 180 21.05 -36.18 -0.69
C ASP A 180 22.11 -37.05 0.01
N ASP A 181 22.32 -36.85 1.32
CA ASP A 181 23.21 -37.70 2.11
C ASP A 181 22.64 -39.11 2.28
N GLN A 182 21.32 -39.26 2.37
CA GLN A 182 20.63 -40.57 2.39
C GLN A 182 20.85 -41.31 1.05
N LYS A 183 20.60 -40.63 -0.09
CA LYS A 183 20.80 -41.22 -1.43
C LYS A 183 22.24 -41.65 -1.68
N LYS A 184 23.23 -40.88 -1.21
CA LYS A 184 24.65 -41.25 -1.31
C LYS A 184 24.96 -42.52 -0.52
N LYS A 185 24.39 -42.69 0.68
CA LYS A 185 24.55 -43.90 1.49
C LYS A 185 23.92 -45.12 0.79
N GLU A 186 22.73 -44.98 0.24
CA GLU A 186 22.04 -46.06 -0.49
C GLU A 186 22.80 -46.49 -1.76
N ALA A 187 23.39 -45.54 -2.49
CA ALA A 187 24.25 -45.83 -3.62
C ALA A 187 25.52 -46.61 -3.21
N TYR A 188 26.11 -46.26 -2.06
CA TYR A 188 27.27 -46.96 -1.51
C TYR A 188 26.92 -48.41 -1.13
N VAL A 189 25.79 -48.61 -0.44
CA VAL A 189 25.28 -49.94 -0.07
C VAL A 189 25.00 -50.78 -1.31
N SER A 190 24.37 -50.21 -2.35
CA SER A 190 24.12 -50.90 -3.61
C SER A 190 25.42 -51.32 -4.32
N ARG A 191 26.45 -50.47 -4.31
CA ARG A 191 27.77 -50.81 -4.88
C ARG A 191 28.41 -51.99 -4.15
N ASP A 192 28.30 -52.05 -2.83
CA ASP A 192 28.87 -53.15 -2.05
C ASP A 192 28.10 -54.46 -2.22
N VAL A 193 26.77 -54.38 -2.42
CA VAL A 193 25.93 -55.53 -2.79
C VAL A 193 26.32 -56.06 -4.18
N LEU A 194 26.50 -55.18 -5.16
CA LEU A 194 26.95 -55.56 -6.50
C LEU A 194 28.34 -56.20 -6.49
N LYS A 195 29.29 -55.67 -5.71
CA LYS A 195 30.61 -56.28 -5.52
C LYS A 195 30.53 -57.67 -4.91
N ARG A 196 29.72 -57.85 -3.85
CA ARG A 196 29.51 -59.16 -3.22
C ARG A 196 28.90 -60.17 -4.18
N ASN A 197 27.91 -59.76 -4.97
CA ASN A 197 27.28 -60.63 -5.96
C ASN A 197 28.25 -61.01 -7.08
N ALA A 198 29.07 -60.07 -7.58
CA ALA A 198 30.11 -60.36 -8.57
C ALA A 198 31.15 -61.38 -8.06
N GLN A 199 31.55 -61.27 -6.78
CA GLN A 199 32.47 -62.24 -6.16
C GLN A 199 31.84 -63.63 -6.04
N LYS A 200 30.56 -63.73 -5.69
CA LYS A 200 29.83 -65.01 -5.66
C LYS A 200 29.77 -65.66 -7.04
N VAL A 201 29.40 -64.90 -8.07
CA VAL A 201 29.32 -65.40 -9.45
C VAL A 201 30.69 -65.88 -9.94
N GLN A 202 31.78 -65.21 -9.56
CA GLN A 202 33.13 -65.70 -9.89
C GLN A 202 33.45 -67.02 -9.17
N ALA A 203 33.15 -67.15 -7.88
CA ALA A 203 33.37 -68.38 -7.13
C ALA A 203 32.55 -69.57 -7.64
N GLU A 204 31.29 -69.33 -8.05
CA GLU A 204 30.42 -70.34 -8.64
C GLU A 204 30.96 -70.84 -9.99
N LYS A 205 31.43 -69.94 -10.86
CA LYS A 205 32.08 -70.33 -12.12
C LYS A 205 33.36 -71.15 -11.91
N SER A 206 34.14 -70.82 -10.88
CA SER A 206 35.31 -71.62 -10.51
C SER A 206 34.92 -73.04 -10.10
N ASN A 207 33.88 -73.19 -9.28
CA ASN A 207 33.38 -74.50 -8.85
C ASN A 207 32.77 -75.31 -10.00
N GLU A 208 32.04 -74.70 -10.93
CA GLU A 208 31.52 -75.39 -12.12
C GLU A 208 32.63 -75.92 -13.02
N TYR A 209 33.73 -75.17 -13.15
CA TYR A 209 34.89 -75.61 -13.93
C TYR A 209 35.57 -76.83 -13.30
N VAL A 210 35.73 -76.83 -11.97
CA VAL A 210 36.27 -77.97 -11.23
C VAL A 210 35.34 -79.18 -11.35
N GLN A 211 34.03 -79.01 -11.14
CA GLN A 211 33.06 -80.11 -11.28
C GLN A 211 32.97 -80.67 -12.71
N ARG A 212 33.11 -79.83 -13.75
CA ARG A 212 33.18 -80.31 -15.14
C ARG A 212 34.43 -81.14 -15.37
N SER A 213 35.58 -80.68 -14.89
CA SER A 213 36.83 -81.44 -15.02
C SER A 213 36.78 -82.77 -14.26
N GLU A 214 36.14 -82.82 -13.09
CA GLU A 214 35.94 -84.06 -12.34
C GLU A 214 34.97 -85.02 -13.04
N LYS A 215 33.86 -84.50 -13.60
CA LYS A 215 32.92 -85.31 -14.39
C LYS A 215 33.58 -85.90 -15.63
N GLU A 216 34.31 -85.09 -16.39
CA GLU A 216 35.05 -85.55 -17.58
C GLU A 216 36.08 -86.62 -17.21
N TYR A 217 36.78 -86.47 -16.08
CA TYR A 217 37.71 -87.48 -15.57
C TYR A 217 37.01 -88.79 -15.18
N THR A 218 35.88 -88.72 -14.47
CA THR A 218 35.11 -89.91 -14.08
C THR A 218 34.48 -90.62 -15.27
N GLU A 219 33.98 -89.89 -16.27
CA GLU A 219 33.40 -90.47 -17.49
C GLU A 219 34.48 -91.18 -18.34
N HIS A 220 35.71 -90.65 -18.36
CA HIS A 220 36.85 -91.31 -19.00
C HIS A 220 37.26 -92.61 -18.28
N LEU A 221 37.12 -92.66 -16.96
CA LEU A 221 37.39 -93.84 -16.14
C LEU A 221 36.33 -94.94 -16.33
N GLU A 222 35.07 -94.57 -16.55
CA GLU A 222 34.00 -95.54 -16.83
C GLU A 222 34.11 -96.14 -18.24
N ARG A 223 34.48 -95.35 -19.25
CA ARG A 223 34.70 -95.84 -20.63
C ARG A 223 35.86 -96.81 -20.77
N THR A 224 36.77 -96.88 -19.79
CA THR A 224 37.94 -97.76 -19.80
C THR A 224 37.76 -99.06 -19.02
N LYS A 225 36.61 -99.25 -18.35
CA LYS A 225 36.29 -100.54 -17.72
C LYS A 225 35.81 -101.54 -18.77
N LYS A 226 36.64 -102.53 -19.09
CA LYS A 226 36.22 -103.72 -19.85
C LYS A 226 35.33 -104.61 -18.96
N PRO A 227 34.20 -105.12 -19.46
CA PRO A 227 33.51 -106.23 -18.81
C PRO A 227 34.37 -107.50 -18.93
N TYR A 228 34.46 -108.27 -17.84
CA TYR A 228 35.08 -109.60 -17.81
C TYR A 228 34.22 -110.62 -18.56
#